data_AF-A0A7C4TW39-F1
#
_entry.id   AF-A0A7C4TW39-F1
#
_cell.length_a   1.000
_cell.length_b   1.000
_cell.length_c   1.000
_cell.angle_alpha   90.00
_cell.angle_beta   90.00
_cell.angle_gamma   90.00
#
_symmetry.space_group_name_H-M   'P 1'
#
loop_
_entity.id
_entity.type
_entity.pdbx_description
1 polymer ?
#
loop_
_entity_poly.entity_id
_entity_poly.type
_entity_poly.pdbx_seq_one_letter_code
_entity_poly.pdbx_strand_id
1 'polypeptide(L)'
;MTRKAQVLTVGVTGHRPNRLPETQWPRLRNELARVMAQIEGEHPRQRWTLISGLAEGADRLAAFVALGRGWRLHAILAFHRNRFEQDFSDSSSVGEFRALVSAAHRITEPGPRWHVGRPANEGYHAMGAAMLALSRQLIAIWDGEPSRGKGGTIEVIEQALRLDLPVVWIHAAKPAPPRVLLPSADARGVAKADQPKMRSRPSASRTR
;
A
#
# COMPACT_ATOMS: atom_id res chain seq x y z
N MET A 1 37.66 -3.23 7.40
CA MET A 1 36.57 -3.03 6.41
C MET A 1 35.23 -3.19 7.11
N THR A 2 34.53 -2.10 7.40
CA THR A 2 33.17 -2.13 7.96
C THR A 2 32.19 -2.60 6.89
N ARG A 3 31.63 -3.81 7.02
CA ARG A 3 30.52 -4.26 6.15
C ARG A 3 29.39 -3.25 6.29
N LYS A 4 28.96 -2.61 5.18
CA LYS A 4 27.71 -1.83 5.15
C LYS A 4 26.60 -2.70 5.73
N ALA A 5 25.86 -2.19 6.71
CA ALA A 5 24.67 -2.86 7.20
C ALA A 5 23.72 -3.12 6.03
N GLN A 6 23.32 -4.38 5.82
CA GLN A 6 22.33 -4.71 4.81
C GLN A 6 20.99 -4.09 5.23
N VAL A 7 20.30 -3.46 4.29
CA VAL A 7 19.00 -2.84 4.53
C VAL A 7 17.95 -3.74 3.87
N LEU A 8 16.95 -4.15 4.66
CA LEU A 8 15.75 -4.77 4.12
C LEU A 8 14.68 -3.69 3.95
N THR A 9 14.27 -3.48 2.71
CA THR A 9 13.21 -2.55 2.35
C THR A 9 11.91 -3.32 2.13
N VAL A 10 10.86 -2.91 2.82
CA VAL A 10 9.52 -3.51 2.74
C VAL A 10 8.56 -2.41 2.31
N GLY A 11 7.93 -2.58 1.15
CA GLY A 11 6.86 -1.70 0.69
C GLY A 11 5.57 -1.99 1.42
N VAL A 12 4.68 -1.00 1.52
CA VAL A 12 3.30 -1.21 1.97
C VAL A 12 2.31 -0.61 0.99
N THR A 13 1.21 -1.32 0.77
CA THR A 13 0.03 -0.78 0.10
C THR A 13 -1.24 -1.29 0.78
N GLY A 14 -2.31 -0.50 0.75
CA GLY A 14 -3.59 -1.00 1.24
C GLY A 14 -4.74 -0.04 1.07
N HIS A 15 -5.89 -0.44 1.62
CA HIS A 15 -7.11 0.34 1.56
C HIS A 15 -7.06 1.65 2.34
N ARG A 16 -7.75 2.65 1.80
CA ARG A 16 -8.08 3.91 2.47
C ARG A 16 -9.28 3.73 3.42
N PRO A 17 -9.59 4.70 4.30
CA PRO A 17 -10.63 4.56 5.32
C PRO A 17 -12.01 4.13 4.79
N ASN A 18 -12.37 4.53 3.56
CA ASN A 18 -13.61 4.12 2.89
C ASN A 18 -13.76 2.60 2.67
N ARG A 19 -12.66 1.83 2.70
CA ARG A 19 -12.64 0.37 2.63
C ARG A 19 -11.86 -0.26 3.79
N LEU A 20 -11.53 0.54 4.81
CA LEU A 20 -10.77 0.12 5.98
C LEU A 20 -11.38 0.72 7.26
N PRO A 21 -12.53 0.18 7.74
CA PRO A 21 -13.23 0.73 8.89
C PRO A 21 -12.32 0.81 10.13
N GLU A 22 -12.43 1.88 10.90
CA GLU A 22 -11.62 2.13 12.10
C GLU A 22 -11.73 1.01 13.15
N THR A 23 -12.87 0.33 13.19
CA THR A 23 -13.10 -0.84 14.05
C THR A 23 -12.12 -1.98 13.78
N GLN A 24 -11.52 -2.04 12.59
CA GLN A 24 -10.50 -3.03 12.22
C GLN A 24 -9.08 -2.61 12.63
N TRP A 25 -8.84 -1.33 12.94
CA TRP A 25 -7.49 -0.81 13.14
C TRP A 25 -6.72 -1.47 14.30
N PRO A 26 -7.31 -1.75 15.48
CA PRO A 26 -6.59 -2.47 16.53
C PRO A 26 -6.11 -3.86 16.09
N ARG A 27 -6.96 -4.61 15.39
CA ARG A 27 -6.61 -5.92 14.84
C ARG A 27 -5.49 -5.80 13.81
N LEU A 28 -5.62 -4.88 12.86
CA LEU A 28 -4.64 -4.68 11.79
C LEU A 28 -3.28 -4.23 12.33
N ARG A 29 -3.25 -3.38 13.36
CA ARG A 29 -2.00 -3.01 14.05
C ARG A 29 -1.32 -4.24 14.66
N ASN A 30 -2.08 -5.12 15.30
CA ASN A 30 -1.54 -6.36 15.88
C ASN A 30 -1.02 -7.31 14.79
N GLU A 31 -1.74 -7.46 13.68
CA GLU A 31 -1.30 -8.30 12.56
C GLU A 31 -0.06 -7.73 11.86
N LEU A 32 -0.02 -6.42 11.62
CA LEU A 32 1.17 -5.73 11.12
C LEU A 32 2.37 -5.94 12.05
N ALA A 33 2.18 -5.78 13.37
CA ALA A 33 3.25 -5.97 14.33
C ALA A 33 3.78 -7.41 14.33
N ARG A 34 2.90 -8.41 14.17
CA ARG A 34 3.31 -9.83 14.04
C ARG A 34 4.08 -10.08 12.75
N VAL A 35 3.61 -9.56 11.62
CA VAL A 35 4.29 -9.69 10.32
C VAL A 35 5.68 -9.04 10.39
N MET A 36 5.77 -7.83 10.92
CA MET A 36 7.06 -7.14 11.09
C MET A 36 7.99 -7.86 12.06
N ALA A 37 7.47 -8.42 13.16
CA ALA A 37 8.25 -9.25 14.08
C ALA A 37 8.83 -10.49 13.40
N GLN A 38 8.05 -11.13 12.52
CA GLN A 38 8.53 -12.28 11.75
C GLN A 38 9.65 -11.86 10.79
N ILE A 39 9.47 -10.76 10.06
CA ILE A 39 10.50 -10.20 9.15
C ILE A 39 11.79 -9.86 9.92
N GLU A 40 11.67 -9.32 11.13
CA GLU A 40 12.81 -9.05 12.01
C GLU A 40 13.56 -10.34 12.38
N GLY A 41 12.83 -11.39 12.75
CA GLY A 41 13.40 -12.70 13.10
C GLY A 41 14.07 -13.42 11.92
N GLU A 42 13.54 -13.27 10.70
CA GLU A 42 14.13 -13.80 9.47
C GLU A 42 15.37 -13.01 9.01
N HIS A 43 15.46 -11.73 9.40
CA HIS A 43 16.52 -10.82 8.98
C HIS A 43 17.17 -10.04 10.15
N PRO A 44 17.67 -10.70 11.21
CA PRO A 44 18.03 -10.06 12.48
C PRO A 44 19.28 -9.17 12.41
N ARG A 45 20.08 -9.29 11.34
CA ARG A 45 21.30 -8.50 11.13
C ARG A 45 21.10 -7.32 10.17
N GLN A 46 19.88 -7.11 9.67
CA GLN A 46 19.56 -6.05 8.73
C GLN A 46 18.96 -4.84 9.45
N ARG A 47 19.04 -3.67 8.80
CA ARG A 47 18.21 -2.52 9.18
C ARG A 47 16.92 -2.57 8.37
N TRP A 48 15.78 -2.61 9.04
CA TRP A 48 14.48 -2.65 8.37
C TRP A 48 14.00 -1.24 8.02
N THR A 49 13.50 -1.08 6.80
CA THR A 49 12.94 0.18 6.30
C THR A 49 11.58 -0.10 5.67
N LEU A 50 10.54 0.54 6.20
CA LEU A 50 9.25 0.59 5.54
C LEU A 50 9.26 1.67 4.46
N ILE A 51 8.82 1.34 3.25
CA ILE A 51 8.56 2.28 2.16
C ILE A 51 7.04 2.46 2.05
N SER A 52 6.55 3.69 2.16
CA SER A 52 5.11 3.98 2.21
C SER A 52 4.76 5.25 1.41
N GLY A 53 3.55 5.26 0.85
CA GLY A 53 2.93 6.42 0.19
C GLY A 53 2.33 7.43 1.16
N LEU A 54 2.15 7.05 2.43
CA LEU A 54 1.53 7.83 3.50
C LEU A 54 0.08 8.28 3.24
N ALA A 55 -0.60 7.63 2.29
CA ALA A 55 -2.05 7.81 2.11
C ALA A 55 -2.81 7.38 3.38
N GLU A 56 -4.00 7.93 3.62
CA GLU A 56 -4.82 7.54 4.78
C GLU A 56 -5.13 6.04 4.81
N GLY A 57 -5.31 5.49 6.01
CA GLY A 57 -5.63 4.09 6.22
C GLY A 57 -4.37 3.22 6.33
N ALA A 58 -4.29 2.18 5.50
CA ALA A 58 -3.29 1.11 5.62
C ALA A 58 -1.83 1.61 5.64
N ASP A 59 -1.49 2.53 4.74
CA ASP A 59 -0.13 3.09 4.61
C ASP A 59 0.34 3.77 5.91
N ARG A 60 -0.53 4.56 6.55
CA ARG A 60 -0.24 5.23 7.83
C ARG A 60 -0.25 4.26 9.00
N LEU A 61 -1.19 3.31 9.05
CA LEU A 61 -1.21 2.27 10.07
C LEU A 61 0.11 1.49 10.09
N ALA A 62 0.59 1.05 8.93
CA ALA A 62 1.87 0.37 8.81
C ALA A 62 3.04 1.27 9.18
N ALA A 63 3.04 2.55 8.76
CA ALA A 63 4.09 3.50 9.12
C ALA A 63 4.22 3.70 10.63
N PHE A 64 3.10 3.88 11.35
CA PHE A 64 3.11 3.99 12.80
C PHE A 64 3.62 2.73 13.48
N VAL A 65 3.17 1.54 13.03
CA VAL A 65 3.65 0.27 13.60
C VAL A 65 5.14 0.10 13.35
N ALA A 66 5.63 0.35 12.14
CA ALA A 66 7.04 0.25 11.79
C ALA A 66 7.90 1.19 12.65
N LEU A 67 7.53 2.46 12.76
CA LEU A 67 8.23 3.43 13.61
C LEU A 67 8.26 3.00 15.08
N GLY A 68 7.13 2.52 15.62
CA GLY A 68 7.04 2.01 16.99
C GLY A 68 7.91 0.78 17.26
N ARG A 69 8.28 0.03 16.20
CA ARG A 69 9.21 -1.11 16.26
C ARG A 69 10.66 -0.73 15.97
N GLY A 70 10.96 0.56 15.79
CA GLY A 70 12.31 1.03 15.47
C GLY A 70 12.73 0.85 14.01
N TRP A 71 11.79 0.52 13.12
CA TRP A 71 12.07 0.53 11.68
C TRP A 71 12.23 1.96 11.19
N ARG A 72 13.01 2.12 10.13
CA ARG A 72 13.10 3.38 9.41
C ARG A 72 11.91 3.56 8.47
N LEU A 73 11.48 4.80 8.25
CA LEU A 73 10.42 5.11 7.29
C LEU A 73 10.99 5.89 6.09
N HIS A 74 10.81 5.37 4.88
CA HIS A 74 11.05 6.09 3.62
C HIS A 74 9.69 6.45 3.01
N ALA A 75 9.36 7.73 3.04
CA ALA A 75 8.15 8.25 2.40
C ALA A 75 8.41 8.50 0.90
N ILE A 76 7.67 7.84 0.02
CA ILE A 76 7.65 8.16 -1.42
C ILE A 76 6.29 8.75 -1.71
N LEU A 77 6.22 10.04 -2.02
CA LEU A 77 4.94 10.74 -2.18
C LEU A 77 4.52 10.78 -3.65
N ALA A 78 3.22 10.59 -3.90
CA ALA A 78 2.63 10.73 -5.23
C ALA A 78 2.70 12.17 -5.77
N PHE A 79 2.70 13.16 -4.87
CA PHE A 79 2.78 14.57 -5.18
C PHE A 79 3.71 15.28 -4.21
N HIS A 80 4.13 16.50 -4.57
CA HIS A 80 4.77 17.40 -3.62
C HIS A 80 3.88 17.59 -2.39
N ARG A 81 4.46 17.60 -1.18
CA ARG A 81 3.72 17.56 0.10
C ARG A 81 2.57 18.56 0.20
N ASN A 82 2.77 19.81 -0.22
CA ASN A 82 1.74 20.88 -0.17
C ASN A 82 0.51 20.57 -1.04
N ARG A 83 0.72 19.86 -2.16
CA ARG A 83 -0.39 19.36 -2.98
C ARG A 83 -1.00 18.16 -2.23
N PHE A 84 -0.19 17.21 -1.79
CA PHE A 84 -0.71 15.96 -1.24
C PHE A 84 -1.60 16.15 -0.02
N GLU A 85 -1.30 17.14 0.84
CA GLU A 85 -2.16 17.53 1.97
C GLU A 85 -3.61 17.87 1.56
N GLN A 86 -3.82 18.33 0.32
CA GLN A 86 -5.15 18.69 -0.20
C GLN A 86 -6.03 17.47 -0.51
N ASP A 87 -5.48 16.25 -0.49
CA ASP A 87 -6.28 15.02 -0.62
C ASP A 87 -6.91 14.58 0.70
N PHE A 88 -6.63 15.26 1.82
CA PHE A 88 -7.14 14.91 3.15
C PHE A 88 -8.28 15.83 3.54
N SER A 89 -9.36 15.25 4.07
CA SER A 89 -10.61 15.97 4.35
C SER A 89 -10.60 16.80 5.63
N ASP A 90 -9.71 16.49 6.58
CA ASP A 90 -9.68 17.12 7.90
C ASP A 90 -8.26 17.46 8.39
N SER A 91 -8.20 18.40 9.34
CA SER A 91 -6.95 18.91 9.89
C SER A 91 -6.18 17.89 10.72
N SER A 92 -6.87 16.93 11.36
CA SER A 92 -6.22 15.82 12.07
C SER A 92 -5.43 14.94 11.11
N SER A 93 -5.99 14.61 9.96
CA SER A 93 -5.34 13.79 8.93
C SER A 93 -4.12 14.50 8.33
N VAL A 94 -4.21 15.83 8.12
CA VAL A 94 -3.05 16.65 7.74
C VAL A 94 -1.98 16.62 8.83
N GLY A 95 -2.37 16.73 10.09
CA GLY A 95 -1.46 16.64 11.25
C GLY A 95 -0.72 15.30 11.33
N GLU A 96 -1.44 14.18 11.17
CA GLU A 96 -0.85 12.84 11.13
C GLU A 96 0.14 12.68 9.98
N PHE A 97 -0.25 13.13 8.78
CA PHE A 97 0.63 13.09 7.61
C PHE A 97 1.93 13.87 7.86
N ARG A 98 1.83 15.10 8.38
CA ARG A 98 3.00 15.93 8.72
C ARG A 98 3.88 15.27 9.78
N ALA A 99 3.29 14.65 10.79
CA ALA A 99 4.03 13.91 11.82
C ALA A 99 4.82 12.74 11.22
N LEU A 100 4.20 11.95 10.34
CA LEU A 100 4.86 10.84 9.64
C LEU A 100 5.95 11.30 8.67
N VAL A 101 5.71 12.38 7.93
CA VAL A 101 6.73 13.00 7.07
C VAL A 101 7.93 13.47 7.89
N SER A 102 7.68 14.11 9.05
CA SER A 102 8.74 14.55 9.97
C SER A 102 9.55 13.38 10.55
N ALA A 103 8.87 12.27 10.85
CA ALA A 103 9.52 11.05 11.36
C ALA A 103 10.24 10.23 10.27
N ALA A 104 9.98 10.50 8.98
CA ALA A 104 10.59 9.76 7.89
C ALA A 104 12.09 10.09 7.77
N HIS A 105 12.94 9.05 7.80
CA HIS A 105 14.39 9.23 7.62
C HIS A 105 14.76 9.64 6.18
N ARG A 106 13.87 9.38 5.23
CA ARG A 106 14.03 9.74 3.82
C ARG A 106 12.66 10.07 3.23
N ILE A 107 12.63 11.14 2.44
CA ILE A 107 11.44 11.56 1.69
C ILE A 107 11.84 11.64 0.22
N THR A 108 10.98 11.15 -0.67
CA THR A 108 11.13 11.28 -2.12
C THR A 108 9.84 11.86 -2.67
N GLU A 109 9.97 13.02 -3.32
CA GLU A 109 8.84 13.75 -3.88
C GLU A 109 9.11 14.03 -5.37
N PRO A 110 8.06 14.05 -6.21
CA PRO A 110 8.18 14.58 -7.55
C PRO A 110 8.38 16.10 -7.50
N GLY A 111 8.79 16.69 -8.63
CA GLY A 111 8.98 18.14 -8.73
C GLY A 111 7.70 18.94 -8.41
N PRO A 112 7.80 20.21 -7.94
CA PRO A 112 6.67 21.00 -7.41
C PRO A 112 5.44 21.20 -8.31
N ARG A 113 5.53 20.84 -9.60
CA ARG A 113 4.43 20.96 -10.58
C ARG A 113 4.23 19.70 -11.42
N TRP A 114 4.80 18.58 -11.00
CA TRP A 114 4.76 17.33 -11.77
C TRP A 114 3.33 16.90 -12.15
N HIS A 115 2.35 17.19 -11.28
CA HIS A 115 0.93 16.86 -11.47
C HIS A 115 0.16 17.84 -12.37
N VAL A 116 0.73 19.00 -12.74
CA VAL A 116 0.01 20.02 -13.51
C VAL A 116 -0.22 19.51 -14.93
N GLY A 117 -1.49 19.47 -15.36
CA GLY A 117 -1.89 18.93 -16.66
C GLY A 117 -1.87 17.39 -16.73
N ARG A 118 -1.68 16.70 -15.59
CA ARG A 118 -1.72 15.24 -15.49
C ARG A 118 -2.87 14.77 -14.62
N PRO A 119 -3.52 13.65 -14.98
CA PRO A 119 -4.43 12.95 -14.09
C PRO A 119 -3.75 12.56 -12.75
N ALA A 120 -4.48 12.73 -11.63
CA ALA A 120 -3.94 12.43 -10.31
C ALA A 120 -3.51 10.95 -10.15
N ASN A 121 -4.21 10.02 -10.80
CA ASN A 121 -3.86 8.60 -10.77
C ASN A 121 -2.44 8.33 -11.28
N GLU A 122 -1.92 9.09 -12.25
CA GLU A 122 -0.52 8.93 -12.71
C GLU A 122 0.48 9.08 -11.57
N GLY A 123 0.25 10.02 -10.63
CA GLY A 123 1.13 10.22 -9.48
C GLY A 123 1.14 9.01 -8.55
N TYR A 124 -0.03 8.45 -8.28
CA TYR A 124 -0.17 7.24 -7.49
C TYR A 124 0.46 6.01 -8.17
N HIS A 125 0.31 5.87 -9.48
CA HIS A 125 0.98 4.81 -10.25
C HIS A 125 2.51 4.96 -10.20
N ALA A 126 3.04 6.16 -10.42
CA ALA A 126 4.48 6.43 -10.40
C ALA A 126 5.07 6.16 -9.00
N MET A 127 4.37 6.59 -7.95
CA MET A 127 4.72 6.31 -6.57
C MET A 127 4.73 4.80 -6.27
N GLY A 128 3.69 4.07 -6.68
CA GLY A 128 3.61 2.62 -6.52
C GLY A 128 4.75 1.89 -7.22
N ALA A 129 5.04 2.25 -8.47
CA ALA A 129 6.15 1.67 -9.22
C ALA A 129 7.52 1.96 -8.57
N ALA A 130 7.75 3.19 -8.09
CA ALA A 130 8.97 3.57 -7.40
C ALA A 130 9.14 2.82 -6.07
N MET A 131 8.05 2.61 -5.32
CA MET A 131 8.07 1.80 -4.11
C MET A 131 8.42 0.35 -4.39
N LEU A 132 7.78 -0.28 -5.39
CA LEU A 132 8.06 -1.67 -5.75
C LEU A 132 9.50 -1.86 -6.21
N ALA A 133 10.03 -0.93 -7.02
CA ALA A 133 11.41 -0.98 -7.50
C ALA A 133 12.46 -0.94 -6.36
N LEU A 134 12.11 -0.37 -5.22
CA LEU A 134 12.99 -0.29 -4.05
C LEU A 134 12.72 -1.38 -3.01
N SER A 135 11.61 -2.12 -3.13
CA SER A 135 11.15 -3.08 -2.13
C SER A 135 11.75 -4.47 -2.38
N ARG A 136 12.05 -5.20 -1.31
CA ARG A 136 12.39 -6.64 -1.36
C ARG A 136 11.20 -7.54 -0.98
N GLN A 137 10.18 -6.94 -0.37
CA GLN A 137 8.91 -7.56 -0.02
C GLN A 137 7.83 -6.48 0.01
N LEU A 138 6.58 -6.84 -0.24
CA LEU A 138 5.42 -5.98 -0.10
C LEU A 138 4.50 -6.51 1.01
N ILE A 139 4.03 -5.64 1.89
CA ILE A 139 2.87 -5.91 2.75
C ILE A 139 1.64 -5.29 2.09
N ALA A 140 0.61 -6.09 1.86
CA ALA A 140 -0.64 -5.67 1.26
C ALA A 140 -1.79 -5.78 2.27
N ILE A 141 -2.50 -4.68 2.55
CA ILE A 141 -3.70 -4.66 3.40
C ILE A 141 -4.93 -4.44 2.52
N TRP A 142 -5.59 -5.53 2.15
CA TRP A 142 -6.64 -5.54 1.13
C TRP A 142 -7.77 -6.49 1.54
N ASP A 143 -9.01 -6.22 1.11
CA ASP A 143 -10.20 -7.01 1.46
C ASP A 143 -10.45 -8.22 0.53
N GLY A 144 -9.59 -8.45 -0.47
CA GLY A 144 -9.76 -9.53 -1.43
C GLY A 144 -10.73 -9.21 -2.57
N GLU A 145 -11.35 -8.03 -2.56
CA GLU A 145 -12.38 -7.64 -3.51
C GLU A 145 -11.83 -6.79 -4.67
N PRO A 146 -12.47 -6.83 -5.85
CA PRO A 146 -12.09 -6.07 -7.05
C PRO A 146 -11.71 -4.61 -6.86
N SER A 147 -10.95 -4.10 -7.84
CA SER A 147 -10.78 -2.65 -7.97
C SER A 147 -12.09 -2.03 -8.40
N ARG A 148 -12.39 -0.83 -7.88
CA ARG A 148 -13.54 -0.03 -8.31
C ARG A 148 -13.11 1.12 -9.24
N GLY A 149 -11.89 1.09 -9.76
CA GLY A 149 -11.31 2.10 -10.65
C GLY A 149 -9.83 1.86 -10.97
N LYS A 150 -9.23 2.75 -11.77
CA LYS A 150 -7.78 2.71 -12.13
C LYS A 150 -6.94 3.45 -11.08
N GLY A 151 -5.74 2.97 -10.76
CA GLY A 151 -4.78 3.64 -9.88
C GLY A 151 -4.90 3.29 -8.39
N GLY A 152 -4.79 2.01 -8.01
CA GLY A 152 -5.08 1.56 -6.64
C GLY A 152 -4.22 0.41 -6.11
N THR A 153 -4.48 0.04 -4.85
CA THR A 153 -3.81 -1.04 -4.10
C THR A 153 -3.65 -2.33 -4.90
N ILE A 154 -4.67 -2.70 -5.67
CA ILE A 154 -4.71 -3.96 -6.40
C ILE A 154 -3.71 -3.97 -7.54
N GLU A 155 -3.61 -2.89 -8.31
CA GLU A 155 -2.63 -2.80 -9.40
C GLU A 155 -1.19 -2.86 -8.86
N VAL A 156 -0.94 -2.28 -7.68
CA VAL A 156 0.35 -2.41 -6.99
C VAL A 156 0.63 -3.86 -6.60
N ILE A 157 -0.38 -4.58 -6.08
CA ILE A 157 -0.26 -6.02 -5.77
C ILE A 157 0.03 -6.82 -7.04
N GLU A 158 -0.73 -6.60 -8.12
CA GLU A 158 -0.51 -7.31 -9.38
C GLU A 158 0.87 -7.02 -9.98
N GLN A 159 1.30 -5.77 -9.93
CA GLN A 159 2.63 -5.39 -10.39
C GLN A 159 3.72 -6.05 -9.54
N ALA A 160 3.55 -6.12 -8.22
CA ALA A 160 4.46 -6.84 -7.34
C ALA A 160 4.56 -8.32 -7.72
N LEU A 161 3.42 -8.99 -7.94
CA LEU A 161 3.38 -10.39 -8.35
C LEU A 161 4.02 -10.62 -9.72
N ARG A 162 3.84 -9.69 -10.68
CA ARG A 162 4.52 -9.75 -12.00
C ARG A 162 6.03 -9.55 -11.91
N LEU A 163 6.51 -8.90 -10.85
CA LEU A 163 7.94 -8.67 -10.58
C LEU A 163 8.54 -9.78 -9.69
N ASP A 164 7.80 -10.87 -9.43
CA ASP A 164 8.16 -11.93 -8.50
C ASP A 164 8.52 -11.40 -7.08
N LEU A 165 7.96 -10.24 -6.71
CA LEU A 165 8.14 -9.65 -5.40
C LEU A 165 7.24 -10.38 -4.38
N PRO A 166 7.79 -10.94 -3.29
CA PRO A 166 6.97 -11.59 -2.27
C PRO A 166 5.93 -10.61 -1.68
N VAL A 167 4.67 -11.01 -1.65
CA VAL A 167 3.58 -10.21 -1.08
C VAL A 167 3.01 -10.90 0.15
N VAL A 168 3.09 -10.26 1.31
CA VAL A 168 2.39 -10.68 2.52
C VAL A 168 1.04 -9.96 2.57
N TRP A 169 -0.03 -10.71 2.37
CA TRP A 169 -1.39 -10.20 2.41
C TRP A 169 -2.00 -10.33 3.81
N ILE A 170 -2.48 -9.20 4.31
CA ILE A 170 -3.30 -9.07 5.51
C ILE A 170 -4.73 -8.71 5.07
N HIS A 171 -5.71 -9.53 5.44
CA HIS A 171 -7.09 -9.27 5.06
C HIS A 171 -7.63 -8.04 5.80
N ALA A 172 -8.13 -7.04 5.07
CA ALA A 172 -8.54 -5.75 5.65
C ALA A 172 -9.76 -5.86 6.60
N ALA A 173 -10.75 -6.70 6.27
CA ALA A 173 -12.00 -6.81 7.01
C ALA A 173 -12.19 -8.09 7.87
N LYS A 174 -11.49 -9.19 7.57
CA LYS A 174 -11.71 -10.49 8.21
C LYS A 174 -10.50 -10.90 9.06
N PRO A 175 -10.71 -11.43 10.27
CA PRO A 175 -9.62 -11.98 11.09
C PRO A 175 -9.18 -13.31 10.48
N ALA A 176 -8.19 -13.25 9.60
CA ALA A 176 -7.56 -14.41 8.98
C ALA A 176 -6.04 -14.30 9.13
N PRO A 177 -5.32 -15.43 9.29
CA PRO A 177 -3.87 -15.41 9.31
C PRO A 177 -3.30 -14.72 8.05
N PRO A 178 -2.27 -13.86 8.17
CA PRO A 178 -1.58 -13.33 7.00
C PRO A 178 -1.08 -14.44 6.08
N ARG A 179 -1.15 -14.20 4.76
CA ARG A 179 -0.78 -15.19 3.74
C ARG A 179 0.27 -14.62 2.80
N VAL A 180 1.19 -15.45 2.35
CA VAL A 180 2.08 -15.10 1.22
C VAL A 180 1.33 -15.36 -0.08
N LEU A 181 1.24 -14.35 -0.95
CA LEU A 181 0.70 -14.51 -2.29
C LEU A 181 1.81 -14.91 -3.26
N LEU A 182 1.52 -15.87 -4.14
CA LEU A 182 2.48 -16.41 -5.12
C LEU A 182 2.11 -16.01 -6.57
N PRO A 183 3.10 -15.68 -7.42
CA PRO A 183 2.90 -15.16 -8.78
C PRO A 183 1.96 -16.00 -9.68
N SER A 184 1.97 -17.32 -9.56
CA SER A 184 1.29 -18.24 -10.50
C SER A 184 -0.11 -18.68 -10.05
N ALA A 185 -0.41 -18.68 -8.75
CA ALA A 185 -1.72 -19.07 -8.22
C ALA A 185 -2.63 -17.85 -8.00
N ASP A 186 -2.09 -16.79 -7.41
CA ASP A 186 -2.88 -15.67 -6.91
C ASP A 186 -3.06 -14.55 -7.93
N ALA A 187 -2.15 -14.40 -8.91
CA ALA A 187 -2.33 -13.42 -9.98
C ALA A 187 -3.64 -13.64 -10.77
N ARG A 188 -4.11 -14.89 -10.89
CA ARG A 188 -5.42 -15.21 -11.48
C ARG A 188 -6.60 -14.84 -10.59
N GLY A 189 -6.44 -14.92 -9.26
CA GLY A 189 -7.45 -14.51 -8.29
C GLY A 189 -7.61 -12.98 -8.24
N VAL A 190 -6.49 -12.26 -8.35
CA VAL A 190 -6.46 -10.80 -8.46
C VAL A 190 -7.04 -10.34 -9.81
N ALA A 191 -6.64 -10.98 -10.93
CA ALA A 191 -7.15 -10.64 -12.27
C ALA A 191 -8.63 -11.01 -12.51
N LYS A 192 -9.16 -12.07 -11.88
CA LYS A 192 -10.59 -12.41 -11.95
C LYS A 192 -11.48 -11.36 -11.27
N ALA A 193 -10.92 -10.59 -10.34
CA ALA A 193 -11.64 -9.53 -9.66
C ALA A 193 -11.91 -8.34 -10.61
N ASP A 194 -11.05 -8.09 -11.60
CA ASP A 194 -11.12 -6.92 -12.49
C ASP A 194 -12.07 -7.08 -13.70
N GLN A 195 -12.82 -8.18 -13.79
CA GLN A 195 -13.82 -8.35 -14.86
C GLN A 195 -15.15 -7.68 -14.47
N PRO A 196 -15.64 -6.68 -15.23
CA PRO A 196 -16.95 -6.11 -14.97
C PRO A 196 -18.01 -7.19 -15.16
N LYS A 197 -18.81 -7.44 -14.11
CA LYS A 197 -20.04 -8.24 -14.23
C LYS A 197 -20.93 -7.56 -15.27
N MET A 198 -20.94 -8.09 -16.49
CA MET A 198 -21.83 -7.68 -17.55
C MET A 198 -23.26 -7.88 -17.05
N ARG A 199 -23.91 -6.80 -16.63
CA ARG A 199 -25.34 -6.79 -16.31
C ARG A 199 -26.07 -7.15 -17.59
N SER A 200 -26.67 -8.33 -17.64
CA SER A 200 -27.61 -8.70 -18.69
C SER A 200 -28.73 -7.66 -18.71
N ARG A 201 -28.81 -6.89 -19.81
CA ARG A 201 -30.00 -6.06 -20.09
C ARG A 201 -31.16 -7.03 -20.35
N PRO A 202 -32.35 -6.82 -19.76
CA PRO A 202 -33.51 -7.58 -20.16
C PRO A 202 -33.83 -7.22 -21.62
N SER A 203 -33.89 -8.26 -22.46
CA SER A 203 -34.32 -8.20 -23.84
C SER A 203 -35.73 -7.59 -23.90
N ALA A 204 -35.87 -6.47 -24.59
CA ALA A 204 -37.17 -5.95 -24.98
C ALA A 204 -37.78 -6.91 -26.02
N SER A 205 -38.80 -7.66 -25.61
CA SER A 205 -39.66 -8.39 -26.54
C SER A 205 -40.59 -7.40 -27.23
N ARG A 206 -40.41 -7.26 -28.55
CA ARG A 206 -41.33 -6.57 -29.44
C ARG A 206 -41.88 -7.57 -30.45
N THR A 207 -43.10 -8.05 -30.23
CA THR A 207 -44.03 -8.64 -31.22
C THR A 207 -45.30 -9.00 -30.41
N ARG A 208 -46.54 -8.68 -30.80
CA ARG A 208 -47.12 -8.23 -32.06
C ARG A 208 -48.43 -7.53 -31.73
#